data_AF-A0A364NSY7-F1
#
_entry.id   AF-A0A364NSY7-F1
#
_cell.length_a   1.000
_cell.length_b   1.000
_cell.length_c   1.000
_cell.angle_alpha   90.00
_cell.angle_beta   90.00
_cell.angle_gamma   90.00
#
_symmetry.space_group_name_H-M   'P 1'
#
loop_
_entity.id
_entity.type
_entity.pdbx_description
1 polymer ?
#
loop_
_entity_poly.entity_id
_entity_poly.type
_entity_poly.pdbx_seq_one_letter_code
_entity_poly.pdbx_strand_id
1 'polypeptide(L)'
;MDLVLKRHDTTDAYKEDLLQHIVDTAPEVLPLAEIDRGFVGARSICRELPFSLDLQRAKRLDNLLITPDGGIVLVECKLIRNNEAKIAVVSQLLGYLTDISKWRYSDLEQAVKAVRAEMKCEDSSLYELANAGSVGLDEIEFSEIVDLNLRRGRMLALIVGDGVSDRVQDIAEFLSGKATTPFTLGLVKLDIFRMPGNDDSGYLVLPQVQVRTQVYEIPVRVLQGGIVAEITNTENDKTALSPQKIRATTSEQGILDALKASAPDHVDAVSNFISDCKNLGCEIKSSPKSFSICAIDPLGNPWNLARFHFNGKVLVDSLAAQDRAAGTDIGKSYQYAVAALIPGGRVKTTPKTPNWATVVNANGGDLQIADMMAIKERWLDLIAATAEAIRSVGLGDGSLAQ
;
A
#
# COMPACT_ATOMS: atom_id res chain seq x y z
N MET A 1 -28.59 21.23 -21.25
CA MET A 1 -29.22 20.94 -19.95
C MET A 1 -28.08 21.04 -18.94
N ASP A 2 -27.94 22.19 -18.29
CA ASP A 2 -26.80 22.46 -17.42
C ASP A 2 -27.01 21.71 -16.09
N LEU A 3 -26.12 20.77 -15.78
CA LEU A 3 -26.13 20.04 -14.52
C LEU A 3 -25.61 20.98 -13.42
N VAL A 4 -26.52 21.67 -12.72
CA VAL A 4 -26.16 22.49 -11.56
C VAL A 4 -26.00 21.59 -10.34
N LEU A 5 -24.76 21.18 -10.07
CA LEU A 5 -24.39 20.47 -8.85
C LEU A 5 -24.41 21.44 -7.67
N LYS A 6 -25.18 21.13 -6.62
CA LYS A 6 -25.17 21.91 -5.38
C LYS A 6 -24.17 21.29 -4.40
N ARG A 7 -23.31 22.14 -3.83
CA ARG A 7 -22.46 21.76 -2.70
C ARG A 7 -23.36 21.34 -1.54
N HIS A 8 -23.04 20.24 -0.88
CA HIS A 8 -23.85 19.74 0.22
C HIS A 8 -23.75 20.66 1.45
N ASP A 9 -24.84 21.30 1.86
CA ASP A 9 -24.91 22.19 3.02
C ASP A 9 -25.84 21.64 4.11
N THR A 10 -25.24 20.89 5.03
CA THR A 10 -25.84 20.37 6.27
C THR A 10 -24.98 20.75 7.48
N THR A 11 -25.49 20.45 8.69
CA THR A 11 -24.78 20.66 9.96
C THR A 11 -23.42 19.95 9.99
N ASP A 12 -22.53 20.46 10.84
CA ASP A 12 -21.13 20.03 10.90
C ASP A 12 -20.99 18.55 11.25
N ALA A 13 -21.65 18.10 12.32
CA ALA A 13 -21.61 16.70 12.73
C ALA A 13 -22.08 15.73 11.63
N TYR A 14 -23.05 16.15 10.81
CA TYR A 14 -23.52 15.34 9.68
C TYR A 14 -22.49 15.25 8.55
N LYS A 15 -21.72 16.30 8.31
CA LYS A 15 -20.68 16.30 7.27
C LYS A 15 -19.44 15.51 7.69
N GLU A 16 -19.05 15.51 8.98
CA GLU A 16 -17.95 14.67 9.46
C GLU A 16 -18.32 13.18 9.35
N ASP A 17 -19.50 12.79 9.84
CA ASP A 17 -20.01 11.42 9.70
C ASP A 17 -20.10 10.98 8.21
N LEU A 18 -20.52 11.89 7.32
CA LEU A 18 -20.54 11.66 5.88
C LEU A 18 -19.12 11.43 5.31
N LEU A 19 -18.13 12.21 5.72
CA LEU A 19 -16.73 12.00 5.30
C LEU A 19 -16.23 10.63 5.74
N GLN A 20 -16.46 10.28 7.00
CA GLN A 20 -16.07 8.97 7.51
C GLN A 20 -16.77 7.83 6.75
N HIS A 21 -18.06 7.98 6.45
CA HIS A 21 -18.83 6.99 5.71
C HIS A 21 -18.34 6.85 4.26
N ILE A 22 -18.02 7.94 3.59
CA ILE A 22 -17.44 7.93 2.24
C ILE A 22 -16.09 7.19 2.24
N VAL A 23 -15.21 7.50 3.20
CA VAL A 23 -13.90 6.82 3.33
C VAL A 23 -14.06 5.33 3.64
N ASP A 24 -15.06 4.96 4.44
CA ASP A 24 -15.32 3.57 4.81
C ASP A 24 -15.88 2.74 3.64
N THR A 25 -16.80 3.31 2.87
CA THR A 25 -17.50 2.62 1.78
C THR A 25 -16.74 2.65 0.45
N ALA A 26 -15.96 3.70 0.20
CA ALA A 26 -15.19 3.90 -1.03
C ALA A 26 -13.78 4.43 -0.71
N PRO A 27 -12.92 3.63 -0.04
CA PRO A 27 -11.56 4.05 0.34
C PRO A 27 -10.69 4.46 -0.86
N GLU A 28 -11.00 4.00 -2.07
CA GLU A 28 -10.37 4.40 -3.33
C GLU A 28 -10.53 5.89 -3.66
N VAL A 29 -11.46 6.59 -3.01
CA VAL A 29 -11.57 8.05 -3.10
C VAL A 29 -10.33 8.75 -2.54
N LEU A 30 -9.58 8.09 -1.66
CA LEU A 30 -8.35 8.65 -1.13
C LEU A 30 -7.24 8.53 -2.19
N PRO A 31 -6.55 9.63 -2.55
CA PRO A 31 -5.50 9.65 -3.56
C PRO A 31 -4.17 9.08 -3.02
N LEU A 32 -4.18 7.84 -2.52
CA LEU A 32 -3.04 7.22 -1.84
C LEU A 32 -1.81 7.10 -2.74
N ALA A 33 -2.00 6.85 -4.05
CA ALA A 33 -0.92 6.76 -5.02
C ALA A 33 -0.12 8.07 -5.18
N GLU A 34 -0.76 9.21 -4.94
CA GLU A 34 -0.13 10.53 -4.99
C GLU A 34 0.61 10.88 -3.69
N ILE A 35 0.14 10.34 -2.55
CA ILE A 35 0.72 10.58 -1.23
C ILE A 35 1.88 9.62 -0.98
N ASP A 36 1.61 8.32 -0.97
CA ASP A 36 2.58 7.25 -0.76
C ASP A 36 2.08 5.95 -1.40
N ARG A 37 2.72 5.55 -2.51
CA ARG A 37 2.37 4.36 -3.29
C ARG A 37 2.43 3.06 -2.48
N GLY A 38 3.19 3.03 -1.38
CA GLY A 38 3.25 1.88 -0.49
C GLY A 38 1.92 1.55 0.16
N PHE A 39 0.98 2.50 0.22
CA PHE A 39 -0.33 2.32 0.84
C PHE A 39 -1.48 2.11 -0.19
N VAL A 40 -1.16 1.99 -1.48
CA VAL A 40 -2.16 1.72 -2.53
C VAL A 40 -2.79 0.35 -2.33
N GLY A 41 -4.13 0.33 -2.36
CA GLY A 41 -4.94 -0.87 -2.11
C GLY A 41 -5.40 -1.00 -0.65
N ALA A 42 -5.26 0.05 0.17
CA ALA A 42 -5.79 0.07 1.53
C ALA A 42 -7.31 -0.16 1.54
N ARG A 43 -7.76 -1.04 2.43
CA ARG A 43 -9.17 -1.42 2.58
C ARG A 43 -9.69 -0.90 3.91
N SER A 44 -10.94 -0.43 3.96
CA SER A 44 -11.55 -0.04 5.23
C SER A 44 -11.73 -1.24 6.14
N ILE A 45 -11.29 -1.10 7.40
CA ILE A 45 -11.37 -2.15 8.42
C ILE A 45 -12.49 -1.84 9.41
N CYS A 46 -12.51 -0.62 9.94
CA CYS A 46 -13.56 -0.11 10.80
C CYS A 46 -13.52 1.42 10.90
N ARG A 47 -14.67 1.98 11.28
CA ARG A 47 -14.79 3.36 11.75
C ARG A 47 -14.70 3.42 13.27
N GLU A 48 -14.34 4.57 13.82
CA GLU A 48 -14.43 4.86 15.25
C GLU A 48 -13.60 3.86 16.12
N LEU A 49 -12.34 3.61 15.75
CA LEU A 49 -11.46 2.72 16.51
C LEU A 49 -11.09 3.36 17.86
N PRO A 50 -11.37 2.72 19.01
CA PRO A 50 -11.13 3.34 20.31
C PRO A 50 -9.63 3.42 20.64
N PHE A 51 -9.22 4.58 21.13
CA PHE A 51 -7.90 4.86 21.68
C PHE A 51 -8.01 5.29 23.14
N SER A 52 -7.16 4.71 23.98
CA SER A 52 -7.07 5.05 25.40
C SER A 52 -6.00 6.14 25.61
N LEU A 53 -6.35 7.39 25.29
CA LEU A 53 -5.61 8.56 25.78
C LEU A 53 -6.14 8.95 27.18
N ASP A 54 -5.23 9.16 28.12
CA ASP A 54 -5.52 9.27 29.55
C ASP A 54 -6.48 10.43 29.96
N LEU A 55 -7.27 10.14 31.01
CA LEU A 55 -8.04 10.94 32.00
C LEU A 55 -9.38 11.67 31.77
N GLN A 56 -10.00 11.82 30.59
CA GLN A 56 -11.36 12.46 30.58
C GLN A 56 -12.34 11.99 29.49
N ARG A 57 -11.89 11.49 28.33
CA ARG A 57 -12.78 11.00 27.25
C ARG A 57 -12.09 9.92 26.42
N ALA A 58 -12.81 8.84 26.12
CA ALA A 58 -12.40 7.89 25.09
C ALA A 58 -12.32 8.64 23.75
N LYS A 59 -11.13 8.67 23.13
CA LYS A 59 -10.97 9.20 21.77
C LYS A 59 -11.11 8.05 20.80
N ARG A 60 -11.68 8.32 19.63
CA ARG A 60 -11.86 7.32 18.59
C ARG A 60 -11.23 7.87 17.32
N LEU A 61 -10.48 7.03 16.63
CA LEU A 61 -9.98 7.31 15.30
C LEU A 61 -11.11 7.10 14.30
N ASP A 62 -11.33 8.08 13.43
CA ASP A 62 -12.48 8.09 12.53
C ASP A 62 -12.51 6.91 11.56
N ASN A 63 -11.41 6.62 10.86
CA ASN A 63 -11.29 5.42 10.04
C ASN A 63 -9.91 4.76 10.16
N LEU A 64 -9.92 3.44 10.28
CA LEU A 64 -8.75 2.58 10.13
C LEU A 64 -8.82 1.85 8.79
N LEU A 65 -7.78 2.00 7.96
CA LEU A 65 -7.61 1.20 6.75
C LEU A 65 -6.31 0.39 6.84
N ILE A 66 -6.31 -0.79 6.22
CA ILE A 66 -5.13 -1.65 6.13
C ILE A 66 -4.98 -2.17 4.70
N THR A 67 -3.75 -2.15 4.19
CA THR A 67 -3.44 -2.75 2.89
C THR A 67 -3.29 -4.27 3.00
N PRO A 68 -3.51 -5.04 1.92
CA PRO A 68 -3.27 -6.47 1.90
C PRO A 68 -1.86 -6.89 2.32
N ASP A 69 -0.86 -6.02 2.13
CA ASP A 69 0.54 -6.23 2.54
C ASP A 69 0.88 -5.68 3.94
N GLY A 70 -0.11 -5.31 4.76
CA GLY A 70 0.05 -4.99 6.18
C GLY A 70 0.43 -3.54 6.49
N GLY A 71 0.31 -2.63 5.53
CA GLY A 71 0.43 -1.19 5.73
C GLY A 71 -0.79 -0.63 6.47
N ILE A 72 -0.56 0.24 7.45
CA ILE A 72 -1.61 0.78 8.33
C ILE A 72 -1.86 2.24 7.96
N VAL A 73 -3.12 2.59 7.73
CA VAL A 73 -3.56 3.96 7.43
C VAL A 73 -4.53 4.43 8.52
N LEU A 74 -4.16 5.51 9.19
CA LEU A 74 -5.02 6.19 10.16
C LEU A 74 -5.62 7.42 9.51
N VAL A 75 -6.94 7.55 9.51
CA VAL A 75 -7.64 8.68 8.90
C VAL A 75 -8.44 9.40 9.96
N GLU A 76 -8.25 10.72 10.04
CA GLU A 76 -9.05 11.63 10.85
C GLU A 76 -9.81 12.57 9.90
N CYS A 77 -11.14 12.51 9.96
CA CYS A 77 -12.08 13.31 9.20
C CYS A 77 -12.47 14.56 10.02
N LYS A 78 -12.23 15.74 9.46
CA LYS A 78 -12.54 17.01 10.15
C LYS A 78 -13.15 18.00 9.19
N LEU A 79 -14.16 18.76 9.63
CA LEU A 79 -14.57 19.96 8.92
C LEU A 79 -13.74 21.15 9.33
N ILE A 80 -13.02 21.73 8.38
CA ILE A 80 -11.83 22.47 8.74
C ILE A 80 -12.03 23.99 8.64
N ARG A 81 -12.74 24.53 9.65
CA ARG A 81 -13.24 25.93 9.64
C ARG A 81 -12.28 26.99 10.16
N ASN A 82 -11.38 26.64 11.08
CA ASN A 82 -10.42 27.59 11.67
C ASN A 82 -9.05 26.94 11.92
N ASN A 83 -8.04 27.75 12.26
CA ASN A 83 -6.66 27.29 12.48
C ASN A 83 -6.46 26.52 13.80
N GLU A 84 -7.34 26.69 14.79
CA GLU A 84 -7.23 26.00 16.09
C GLU A 84 -7.69 24.55 16.00
N ALA A 85 -8.84 24.30 15.35
CA ALA A 85 -9.32 22.95 15.02
C ALA A 85 -8.32 22.18 14.14
N LYS A 86 -7.58 22.91 13.30
CA LYS A 86 -6.50 22.42 12.42
C LYS A 86 -5.26 21.94 13.19
N ILE A 87 -4.82 22.69 14.20
CA ILE A 87 -3.71 22.27 15.05
C ILE A 87 -4.14 21.09 15.92
N ALA A 88 -5.37 21.15 16.46
CA ALA A 88 -5.92 20.08 17.28
C ALA A 88 -5.99 18.74 16.53
N VAL A 89 -6.40 18.73 15.24
CA VAL A 89 -6.49 17.49 14.46
C VAL A 89 -5.13 16.85 14.21
N VAL A 90 -4.09 17.65 13.92
CA VAL A 90 -2.72 17.13 13.78
C VAL A 90 -2.25 16.53 15.11
N SER A 91 -2.46 17.23 16.24
CA SER A 91 -2.12 16.71 17.56
C SER A 91 -2.87 15.43 17.92
N GLN A 92 -4.15 15.31 17.53
CA GLN A 92 -4.94 14.09 17.72
C GLN A 92 -4.33 12.92 16.94
N LEU A 93 -4.05 13.12 15.64
CA LEU A 93 -3.51 12.09 14.77
C LEU A 93 -2.11 11.64 15.19
N LEU A 94 -1.25 12.57 15.62
CA LEU A 94 0.05 12.23 16.23
C LEU A 94 -0.10 11.46 17.55
N GLY A 95 -1.14 11.76 18.34
CA GLY A 95 -1.50 11.00 19.53
C GLY A 95 -1.85 9.55 19.19
N TYR A 96 -2.71 9.33 18.19
CA TYR A 96 -3.07 7.99 17.72
C TYR A 96 -1.86 7.21 17.21
N LEU A 97 -1.01 7.84 16.39
CA LEU A 97 0.25 7.23 15.94
C LEU A 97 1.14 6.79 17.11
N THR A 98 1.26 7.64 18.13
CA THR A 98 2.07 7.35 19.32
C THR A 98 1.50 6.18 20.10
N ASP A 99 0.18 6.08 20.26
CA ASP A 99 -0.44 5.02 21.03
C ASP A 99 -0.52 3.71 20.29
N ILE A 100 -0.90 3.73 19.02
CA ILE A 100 -0.99 2.51 18.20
C ILE A 100 0.40 1.88 18.01
N SER A 101 1.49 2.67 18.00
CA SER A 101 2.85 2.14 17.91
C SER A 101 3.26 1.24 19.09
N LYS A 102 2.53 1.32 20.21
CA LYS A 102 2.75 0.48 21.40
C LYS A 102 2.00 -0.86 21.29
N TRP A 103 1.06 -0.98 20.36
CA TRP A 103 0.21 -2.15 20.20
C TRP A 103 0.96 -3.30 19.52
N ARG A 104 0.48 -4.50 19.80
CA ARG A 104 0.74 -5.70 19.00
C ARG A 104 -0.42 -5.94 18.04
N TYR A 105 -0.21 -6.82 17.07
CA TYR A 105 -1.25 -7.33 16.18
C TYR A 105 -2.49 -7.79 16.96
N SER A 106 -2.29 -8.52 18.06
CA SER A 106 -3.39 -8.99 18.91
C SER A 106 -4.22 -7.87 19.52
N ASP A 107 -3.57 -6.77 19.93
CA ASP A 107 -4.26 -5.63 20.52
C ASP A 107 -5.10 -4.89 19.47
N LEU A 108 -4.51 -4.71 18.26
CA LEU A 108 -5.20 -4.12 17.12
C LEU A 108 -6.40 -4.98 16.67
N GLU A 109 -6.20 -6.29 16.53
CA GLU A 109 -7.26 -7.22 16.15
C GLU A 109 -8.38 -7.23 17.20
N GLN A 110 -8.03 -7.25 18.49
CA GLN A 110 -9.03 -7.21 19.56
C GLN A 110 -9.84 -5.91 19.53
N ALA A 111 -9.19 -4.76 19.34
CA ALA A 111 -9.87 -3.47 19.24
C ALA A 111 -10.81 -3.41 18.03
N VAL A 112 -10.35 -3.90 16.86
CA VAL A 112 -11.18 -4.00 15.64
C VAL A 112 -12.37 -4.93 15.86
N LYS A 113 -12.15 -6.11 16.44
CA LYS A 113 -13.23 -7.08 16.71
C LYS A 113 -14.27 -6.51 17.68
N ALA A 114 -13.85 -5.76 18.70
CA ALA A 114 -14.77 -5.11 19.63
C ALA A 114 -15.70 -4.12 18.90
N VAL A 115 -15.14 -3.25 18.06
CA VAL A 115 -15.92 -2.28 17.27
C VAL A 115 -16.86 -2.98 16.28
N ARG A 116 -16.37 -3.99 15.58
CA ARG A 116 -17.17 -4.74 14.60
C ARG A 116 -18.31 -5.53 15.27
N ALA A 117 -18.09 -6.06 16.47
CA ALA A 117 -19.12 -6.70 17.27
C ALA A 117 -20.21 -5.69 17.71
N GLU A 118 -19.84 -4.47 18.12
CA GLU A 118 -20.80 -3.39 18.41
C GLU A 118 -21.69 -3.08 17.19
N MET A 119 -21.10 -3.12 15.99
CA MET A 119 -21.79 -2.88 14.71
C MET A 119 -22.51 -4.12 14.14
N LYS A 120 -22.51 -5.25 14.86
CA LYS A 120 -23.12 -6.53 14.42
C LYS A 120 -22.59 -7.03 13.07
N CYS A 121 -21.33 -6.75 12.77
CA CYS A 121 -20.65 -7.33 11.62
C CYS A 121 -20.32 -8.81 11.87
N GLU A 122 -20.09 -9.56 10.79
CA GLU A 122 -19.54 -10.91 10.89
C GLU A 122 -18.16 -10.88 11.58
N ASP A 123 -17.90 -11.90 12.39
CA ASP A 123 -16.60 -12.12 13.00
C ASP A 123 -15.62 -12.53 11.90
N SER A 124 -14.62 -11.68 11.67
CA SER A 124 -13.57 -11.89 10.67
C SER A 124 -12.25 -11.48 11.29
N SER A 125 -11.18 -12.21 10.97
CA SER A 125 -9.84 -11.83 11.42
C SER A 125 -9.36 -10.59 10.68
N LEU A 126 -8.38 -9.88 11.25
CA LEU A 126 -7.82 -8.70 10.58
C LEU A 126 -7.18 -9.08 9.23
N TYR A 127 -6.62 -10.28 9.14
CA TYR A 127 -6.08 -10.90 7.93
C TYR A 127 -7.14 -11.03 6.81
N GLU A 128 -8.35 -11.50 7.16
CA GLU A 128 -9.46 -11.64 6.22
C GLU A 128 -9.97 -10.27 5.74
N LEU A 129 -10.12 -9.32 6.66
CA LEU A 129 -10.60 -7.96 6.35
C LEU A 129 -9.63 -7.22 5.42
N ALA A 130 -8.32 -7.32 5.69
CA ALA A 130 -7.28 -6.76 4.83
C ALA A 130 -7.15 -7.50 3.49
N ASN A 131 -7.77 -8.68 3.34
CA ASN A 131 -7.64 -9.55 2.17
C ASN A 131 -6.16 -9.89 1.86
N ALA A 132 -5.36 -10.15 2.89
CA ALA A 132 -3.92 -10.37 2.74
C ALA A 132 -3.57 -11.64 1.95
N GLY A 133 -4.47 -12.63 1.93
CA GLY A 133 -4.34 -13.80 1.06
C GLY A 133 -4.30 -13.45 -0.44
N SER A 134 -4.92 -12.34 -0.87
CA SER A 134 -4.87 -11.90 -2.27
C SER A 134 -3.47 -11.53 -2.75
N VAL A 135 -2.58 -11.13 -1.84
CA VAL A 135 -1.18 -10.87 -2.16
C VAL A 135 -0.29 -12.08 -1.87
N GLY A 136 -0.84 -13.20 -1.41
CA GLY A 136 -0.09 -14.43 -1.11
C GLY A 136 0.62 -14.42 0.24
N LEU A 137 0.21 -13.56 1.18
CA LEU A 137 0.66 -13.66 2.58
C LEU A 137 -0.21 -14.69 3.29
N ASP A 138 0.40 -15.53 4.13
CA ASP A 138 -0.37 -16.26 5.14
C ASP A 138 -0.64 -15.38 6.38
N GLU A 139 -1.50 -15.86 7.27
CA GLU A 139 -1.92 -15.11 8.46
C GLU A 139 -0.76 -14.83 9.43
N ILE A 140 0.21 -15.75 9.52
CA ILE A 140 1.38 -15.58 10.38
C ILE A 140 2.27 -14.47 9.80
N GLU A 141 2.62 -14.55 8.52
CA GLU A 141 3.42 -13.54 7.82
C GLU A 141 2.76 -12.16 7.89
N PHE A 142 1.45 -12.08 7.64
CA PHE A 142 0.69 -10.83 7.74
C PHE A 142 0.74 -10.26 9.15
N SER A 143 0.48 -11.07 10.18
CA SER A 143 0.51 -10.62 11.57
C SER A 143 1.88 -10.06 11.96
N GLU A 144 2.97 -10.71 11.54
CA GLU A 144 4.34 -10.26 11.81
C GLU A 144 4.67 -8.93 11.10
N ILE A 145 4.19 -8.73 9.86
CA ILE A 145 4.39 -7.49 9.12
C ILE A 145 3.65 -6.34 9.80
N VAL A 146 2.40 -6.55 10.20
CA VAL A 146 1.61 -5.55 10.93
C VAL A 146 2.29 -5.22 12.26
N ASP A 147 2.73 -6.23 13.02
CA ASP A 147 3.44 -6.06 14.29
C ASP A 147 4.73 -5.22 14.11
N LEU A 148 5.45 -5.45 13.01
CA LEU A 148 6.65 -4.69 12.68
C LEU A 148 6.34 -3.24 12.28
N ASN A 149 5.29 -3.01 11.50
CA ASN A 149 4.85 -1.66 11.11
C ASN A 149 4.36 -0.85 12.31
N LEU A 150 3.61 -1.48 13.24
CA LEU A 150 3.24 -0.90 14.53
C LEU A 150 4.48 -0.48 15.32
N ARG A 151 5.41 -1.41 15.57
CA ARG A 151 6.64 -1.14 16.35
C ARG A 151 7.54 -0.07 15.74
N ARG A 152 7.66 -0.05 14.41
CA ARG A 152 8.48 0.94 13.70
C ARG A 152 7.78 2.29 13.56
N GLY A 153 6.46 2.35 13.76
CA GLY A 153 5.66 3.52 13.45
C GLY A 153 5.50 3.76 11.94
N ARG A 154 5.72 2.75 11.10
CA ARG A 154 5.61 2.85 9.64
C ARG A 154 4.15 2.79 9.23
N MET A 155 3.53 3.97 9.16
CA MET A 155 2.11 4.14 8.93
C MET A 155 1.86 5.36 8.04
N LEU A 156 0.68 5.41 7.44
CA LEU A 156 0.19 6.61 6.76
C LEU A 156 -0.88 7.26 7.65
N ALA A 157 -0.70 8.53 7.95
CA ALA A 157 -1.62 9.34 8.71
C ALA A 157 -2.27 10.35 7.77
N LEU A 158 -3.59 10.34 7.66
CA LEU A 158 -4.33 11.21 6.77
C LEU A 158 -5.27 12.11 7.56
N ILE A 159 -5.25 13.39 7.21
CA ILE A 159 -6.31 14.32 7.58
C ILE A 159 -7.19 14.50 6.34
N VAL A 160 -8.47 14.22 6.48
CA VAL A 160 -9.46 14.32 5.40
C VAL A 160 -10.47 15.40 5.77
N GLY A 161 -10.72 16.35 4.87
CA GLY A 161 -11.67 17.43 5.16
C GLY A 161 -12.20 18.17 3.94
N ASP A 162 -13.03 19.19 4.18
CA ASP A 162 -13.74 19.98 3.16
C ASP A 162 -12.98 21.24 2.69
N GLY A 163 -11.77 21.47 3.22
CA GLY A 163 -10.88 22.59 2.87
C GLY A 163 -9.55 22.55 3.62
N VAL A 164 -8.55 23.32 3.16
CA VAL A 164 -7.19 23.37 3.74
C VAL A 164 -6.76 24.82 4.04
N SER A 165 -5.95 25.01 5.10
CA SER A 165 -5.25 26.27 5.40
C SER A 165 -3.76 26.10 5.14
N ASP A 166 -3.13 27.14 4.61
CA ASP A 166 -1.68 27.29 4.44
C ASP A 166 -0.89 26.87 5.70
N ARG A 167 -1.45 27.05 6.90
CA ARG A 167 -0.74 26.74 8.16
C ARG A 167 -0.70 25.24 8.54
N VAL A 168 -1.67 24.44 8.11
CA VAL A 168 -1.58 22.96 8.26
C VAL A 168 -0.57 22.43 7.27
N GLN A 169 -0.54 23.03 6.09
CA GLN A 169 0.48 22.77 5.11
C GLN A 169 1.86 23.12 5.66
N ASP A 170 2.06 24.27 6.29
CA ASP A 170 3.33 24.61 6.96
C ASP A 170 3.74 23.56 8.02
N ILE A 171 2.79 23.08 8.84
CA ILE A 171 3.09 22.07 9.87
C ILE A 171 3.43 20.72 9.22
N ALA A 172 2.65 20.29 8.24
CA ALA A 172 2.89 19.04 7.52
C ALA A 172 4.21 19.13 6.75
N GLU A 173 4.51 20.23 6.06
CA GLU A 173 5.78 20.50 5.38
C GLU A 173 6.95 20.59 6.37
N PHE A 174 6.77 21.20 7.54
CA PHE A 174 7.78 21.23 8.59
C PHE A 174 8.08 19.83 9.15
N LEU A 175 7.04 19.01 9.35
CA LEU A 175 7.20 17.61 9.71
C LEU A 175 7.86 16.81 8.56
N SER A 176 7.63 17.21 7.31
CA SER A 176 8.24 16.61 6.10
C SER A 176 9.72 16.96 5.98
N GLY A 177 10.10 18.21 6.30
CA GLY A 177 11.47 18.71 6.18
C GLY A 177 12.40 18.16 7.26
N LYS A 178 11.86 17.59 8.33
CA LYS A 178 12.60 16.86 9.36
C LYS A 178 12.59 15.36 9.04
N ALA A 179 13.58 14.94 8.27
CA ALA A 179 13.81 13.62 7.70
C ALA A 179 13.97 12.43 8.71
N THR A 180 13.19 12.37 9.79
CA THR A 180 13.33 11.32 10.84
C THR A 180 12.01 10.75 11.35
N THR A 181 10.87 11.07 10.75
CA THR A 181 9.59 10.47 11.15
C THR A 181 9.38 9.13 10.42
N PRO A 182 9.01 8.04 11.14
CA PRO A 182 8.80 6.75 10.50
C PRO A 182 7.46 6.65 9.76
N PHE A 183 6.59 7.64 9.89
CA PHE A 183 5.26 7.70 9.28
C PHE A 183 5.20 8.75 8.17
N THR A 184 4.27 8.55 7.23
CA THR A 184 3.89 9.53 6.22
C THR A 184 2.65 10.30 6.72
N LEU A 185 2.62 11.62 6.60
CA LEU A 185 1.44 12.47 6.82
C LEU A 185 0.94 13.02 5.49
N GLY A 186 -0.36 12.87 5.24
CA GLY A 186 -1.04 13.41 4.06
C GLY A 186 -2.25 14.26 4.45
N LEU A 187 -2.53 15.26 3.61
CA LEU A 187 -3.72 16.10 3.73
C LEU A 187 -4.55 16.02 2.46
N VAL A 188 -5.78 15.54 2.60
CA VAL A 188 -6.71 15.30 1.50
C VAL A 188 -7.93 16.19 1.68
N LYS A 189 -8.24 16.95 0.63
CA LYS A 189 -9.50 17.68 0.53
C LYS A 189 -10.49 16.86 -0.28
N LEU A 190 -11.71 16.68 0.23
CA LEU A 190 -12.83 16.06 -0.49
C LEU A 190 -13.91 17.12 -0.73
N ASP A 191 -14.12 17.48 -2.00
CA ASP A 191 -15.27 18.28 -2.39
C ASP A 191 -16.45 17.34 -2.70
N ILE A 192 -17.51 17.43 -1.89
CA ILE A 192 -18.70 16.58 -1.99
C ILE A 192 -19.86 17.37 -2.60
N PHE A 193 -20.39 16.86 -3.71
CA PHE A 193 -21.54 17.41 -4.40
C PHE A 193 -22.69 16.40 -4.41
N ARG A 194 -23.91 16.86 -4.13
CA ARG A 194 -25.09 16.01 -4.25
C ARG A 194 -25.52 15.95 -5.70
N MET A 195 -25.70 14.74 -6.23
CA MET A 195 -26.22 14.59 -7.58
C MET A 195 -27.70 15.00 -7.64
N PRO A 196 -28.15 15.68 -8.70
CA PRO A 196 -29.57 16.04 -8.85
C PRO A 196 -30.43 14.79 -9.07
N GLY A 197 -31.48 14.60 -8.24
CA GLY A 197 -32.40 13.46 -8.28
C GLY A 197 -33.18 13.31 -6.96
N ASN A 198 -33.93 12.19 -6.79
CA ASN A 198 -34.54 11.81 -5.50
C ASN A 198 -33.47 11.61 -4.42
N ASP A 199 -33.88 11.41 -3.16
CA ASP A 199 -32.95 11.38 -2.02
C ASP A 199 -31.80 10.35 -2.12
N ASP A 200 -31.93 9.31 -2.96
CA ASP A 200 -30.95 8.26 -3.27
C ASP A 200 -30.00 8.57 -4.46
N SER A 201 -29.96 9.82 -4.95
CA SER A 201 -29.18 10.18 -6.15
C SER A 201 -27.66 10.04 -6.02
N GLY A 202 -27.13 9.76 -4.83
CA GLY A 202 -25.69 9.58 -4.57
C GLY A 202 -24.89 10.88 -4.52
N TYR A 203 -23.60 10.75 -4.25
CA TYR A 203 -22.65 11.86 -4.12
C TYR A 203 -21.56 11.78 -5.19
N LEU A 204 -21.24 12.92 -5.80
CA LEU A 204 -19.99 13.09 -6.53
C LEU A 204 -18.92 13.58 -5.56
N VAL A 205 -17.85 12.83 -5.40
CA VAL A 205 -16.74 13.17 -4.51
C VAL A 205 -15.49 13.41 -5.35
N LEU A 206 -14.92 14.60 -5.22
CA LEU A 206 -13.68 14.98 -5.93
C LEU A 206 -12.53 15.09 -4.92
N PRO A 207 -11.55 14.18 -4.95
CA PRO A 207 -10.38 14.25 -4.09
C PRO A 207 -9.32 15.21 -4.64
N GLN A 208 -8.64 15.92 -3.74
CA GLN A 208 -7.48 16.75 -4.05
C GLN A 208 -6.41 16.55 -2.98
N VAL A 209 -5.19 16.13 -3.39
CA VAL A 209 -4.02 16.15 -2.49
C VAL A 209 -3.57 17.58 -2.33
N GLN A 210 -3.43 18.01 -1.08
CA GLN A 210 -2.99 19.36 -0.77
C GLN A 210 -1.54 19.34 -0.27
N VAL A 211 -1.15 18.32 0.52
CA VAL A 211 0.18 18.22 1.13
C VAL A 211 0.56 16.75 1.34
N ARG A 212 1.84 16.42 1.20
CA ARG A 212 2.41 15.10 1.54
C ARG A 212 3.78 15.26 2.21
N THR A 213 4.07 14.44 3.21
CA THR A 213 5.44 14.27 3.71
C THR A 213 6.23 13.32 2.83
N GLN A 214 7.47 13.69 2.50
CA GLN A 214 8.43 12.74 1.95
C GLN A 214 9.19 12.07 3.09
N VAL A 215 9.05 10.76 3.23
CA VAL A 215 9.87 9.97 4.15
C VAL A 215 11.24 9.76 3.51
N TYR A 216 12.27 10.22 4.20
CA TYR A 216 13.66 9.97 3.83
C TYR A 216 14.23 8.91 4.78
N GLU A 217 14.66 7.76 4.25
CA GLU A 217 15.49 6.83 5.01
C GLU A 217 16.91 7.40 5.10
N ILE A 218 17.27 8.01 6.24
CA ILE A 218 18.66 8.39 6.50
C ILE A 218 19.39 7.16 7.07
N PRO A 219 20.40 6.59 6.38
CA PRO A 219 21.21 5.54 6.96
C PRO A 219 22.04 6.10 8.11
N VAL A 220 21.65 5.79 9.34
CA VAL A 220 22.45 6.11 10.54
C VAL A 220 23.65 5.18 10.60
N ARG A 221 24.84 5.69 10.28
CA ARG A 221 26.10 4.97 10.54
C ARG A 221 26.55 5.27 11.97
N VAL A 222 26.51 4.26 12.82
CA VAL A 222 27.14 4.32 14.15
C VAL A 222 28.65 4.18 13.94
N LEU A 223 29.39 5.26 14.19
CA LEU A 223 30.85 5.28 14.15
C LEU A 223 31.39 4.70 15.47
N GLN A 224 32.12 3.60 15.39
CA GLN A 224 33.00 3.15 16.47
C GLN A 224 34.45 3.28 15.96
N GLY A 225 35.21 4.22 16.54
CA GLY A 225 36.61 4.48 16.17
C GLY A 225 36.74 5.49 15.03
N GLY A 226 36.87 6.77 15.38
CA GLY A 226 36.85 7.88 14.44
C GLY A 226 37.95 7.86 13.39
N ILE A 227 37.55 8.11 12.14
CA ILE A 227 38.19 9.02 11.17
C ILE A 227 37.04 9.53 10.29
N VAL A 228 36.89 10.85 10.23
CA VAL A 228 35.93 11.56 9.38
C VAL A 228 36.61 11.83 8.04
N ALA A 229 35.96 11.46 6.93
CA ALA A 229 36.26 12.03 5.63
C ALA A 229 35.12 13.00 5.27
N GLU A 230 35.49 14.26 5.01
CA GLU A 230 34.62 15.42 4.83
C GLU A 230 33.63 15.30 3.68
N ILE A 231 32.46 15.89 3.89
CA ILE A 231 31.45 16.17 2.87
C ILE A 231 31.80 17.54 2.27
N THR A 232 31.89 17.64 0.94
CA THR A 232 31.71 18.91 0.23
C THR A 232 30.39 18.84 -0.52
N ASN A 233 29.35 19.41 0.09
CA ASN A 233 28.17 19.86 -0.65
C ASN A 233 28.53 21.21 -1.26
N THR A 234 28.42 21.33 -2.58
CA THR A 234 28.31 22.62 -3.24
C THR A 234 26.96 22.64 -3.92
N GLU A 235 26.06 23.44 -3.35
CA GLU A 235 24.88 23.93 -4.06
C GLU A 235 25.34 24.66 -5.32
N ASN A 236 24.69 24.41 -6.46
CA ASN A 236 24.54 25.41 -7.51
C ASN A 236 23.30 25.11 -8.35
N ASP A 237 22.45 26.12 -8.43
CA ASP A 237 21.31 26.23 -9.33
C ASP A 237 21.77 26.63 -10.75
N LYS A 238 20.94 26.25 -11.74
CA LYS A 238 20.86 26.65 -13.17
C LYS A 238 21.60 25.84 -14.26
N THR A 239 20.72 25.38 -15.17
CA THR A 239 20.86 25.20 -16.65
C THR A 239 21.82 24.15 -17.21
N ALA A 240 21.26 23.03 -17.68
CA ALA A 240 21.23 22.60 -19.10
C ALA A 240 20.94 21.10 -19.22
N LEU A 241 20.07 20.74 -20.18
CA LEU A 241 19.72 19.37 -20.56
C LEU A 241 20.94 18.57 -21.03
N SER A 242 21.18 17.40 -20.44
CA SER A 242 21.64 16.20 -21.14
C SER A 242 21.29 14.94 -20.33
N PRO A 243 21.05 13.79 -20.98
CA PRO A 243 20.37 12.64 -20.38
C PRO A 243 21.34 11.77 -19.58
N GLN A 244 21.19 11.74 -18.26
CA GLN A 244 21.98 10.85 -17.41
C GLN A 244 21.09 10.03 -16.48
N LYS A 245 21.10 8.72 -16.75
CA LYS A 245 20.92 7.56 -15.87
C LYS A 245 19.97 7.75 -14.69
N ILE A 246 18.82 7.11 -14.81
CA ILE A 246 17.84 6.85 -13.75
C ILE A 246 18.59 6.41 -12.48
N ARG A 247 18.66 7.32 -11.50
CA ARG A 247 19.15 7.04 -10.15
C ARG A 247 18.12 6.12 -9.48
N ALA A 248 18.55 4.93 -9.06
CA ALA A 248 17.76 3.98 -8.30
C ALA A 248 17.10 4.66 -7.09
N THR A 249 15.80 4.48 -6.92
CA THR A 249 15.01 5.02 -5.80
C THR A 249 15.37 4.31 -4.48
N THR A 250 15.26 5.00 -3.34
CA THR A 250 15.64 4.54 -1.98
C THR A 250 15.15 3.14 -1.58
N SER A 251 13.99 2.70 -2.08
CA SER A 251 13.46 1.34 -1.84
C SER A 251 14.31 0.22 -2.46
N GLU A 252 15.00 0.50 -3.55
CA GLU A 252 15.85 -0.46 -4.28
C GLU A 252 17.17 -0.69 -3.55
N GLN A 253 17.70 0.35 -2.90
CA GLN A 253 18.87 0.22 -2.05
C GLN A 253 18.58 -0.64 -0.80
N GLY A 254 17.40 -0.49 -0.20
CA GLY A 254 16.96 -1.33 0.93
C GLY A 254 16.77 -2.80 0.54
N ILE A 255 16.23 -3.08 -0.65
CA ILE A 255 16.16 -4.44 -1.21
C ILE A 255 17.56 -5.03 -1.39
N LEU A 256 18.48 -4.24 -1.94
CA LEU A 256 19.85 -4.69 -2.22
C LEU A 256 20.60 -5.03 -0.93
N ASP A 257 20.46 -4.21 0.10
CA ASP A 257 21.12 -4.42 1.39
C ASP A 257 20.54 -5.64 2.12
N ALA A 258 19.21 -5.85 2.03
CA ALA A 258 18.57 -7.05 2.56
C ALA A 258 19.01 -8.33 1.83
N LEU A 259 19.11 -8.29 0.49
CA LEU A 259 19.61 -9.41 -0.32
C LEU A 259 21.09 -9.72 -0.05
N LYS A 260 21.94 -8.71 0.15
CA LYS A 260 23.35 -8.92 0.51
C LYS A 260 23.52 -9.69 1.82
N ALA A 261 22.62 -9.48 2.78
CA ALA A 261 22.68 -10.13 4.07
C ALA A 261 22.33 -11.62 4.02
N SER A 262 21.58 -12.07 2.99
CA SER A 262 20.93 -13.37 3.00
C SER A 262 21.17 -14.24 1.76
N ALA A 263 21.35 -13.63 0.59
CA ALA A 263 21.60 -14.30 -0.69
C ALA A 263 22.64 -13.51 -1.52
N PRO A 264 23.88 -13.33 -1.02
CA PRO A 264 24.89 -12.46 -1.62
C PRO A 264 25.22 -12.84 -3.07
N ASP A 265 25.20 -14.13 -3.41
CA ASP A 265 25.55 -14.65 -4.74
C ASP A 265 24.53 -14.29 -5.84
N HIS A 266 23.35 -13.80 -5.47
CA HIS A 266 22.27 -13.49 -6.41
C HIS A 266 21.89 -12.01 -6.45
N VAL A 267 22.58 -11.14 -5.69
CA VAL A 267 22.28 -9.70 -5.59
C VAL A 267 22.27 -9.04 -6.96
N ASP A 268 23.31 -9.25 -7.77
CA ASP A 268 23.43 -8.62 -9.09
C ASP A 268 22.39 -9.18 -10.08
N ALA A 269 22.12 -10.48 -10.03
CA ALA A 269 21.14 -11.11 -10.90
C ALA A 269 19.73 -10.58 -10.62
N VAL A 270 19.35 -10.47 -9.33
CA VAL A 270 18.05 -9.96 -8.91
C VAL A 270 17.92 -8.46 -9.18
N SER A 271 18.98 -7.67 -8.97
CA SER A 271 18.99 -6.24 -9.28
C SER A 271 18.74 -5.95 -10.77
N ASN A 272 19.42 -6.71 -11.64
CA ASN A 272 19.21 -6.62 -13.09
C ASN A 272 17.78 -7.04 -13.47
N PHE A 273 17.29 -8.14 -12.88
CA PHE A 273 15.93 -8.61 -13.12
C PHE A 273 14.86 -7.60 -12.69
N ILE A 274 15.04 -6.91 -11.54
CA ILE A 274 14.18 -5.82 -11.09
C ILE A 274 14.17 -4.68 -12.12
N SER A 275 15.35 -4.30 -12.62
CA SER A 275 15.49 -3.25 -13.63
C SER A 275 14.77 -3.60 -14.93
N ASP A 276 14.90 -4.86 -15.38
CA ASP A 276 14.21 -5.37 -16.57
C ASP A 276 12.69 -5.36 -16.36
N CYS A 277 12.20 -5.79 -15.20
CA CYS A 277 10.77 -5.75 -14.87
C CYS A 277 10.21 -4.32 -14.86
N LYS A 278 10.98 -3.34 -14.32
CA LYS A 278 10.58 -1.93 -14.35
C LYS A 278 10.48 -1.40 -15.79
N ASN A 279 11.39 -1.81 -16.67
CA ASN A 279 11.35 -1.44 -18.09
C ASN A 279 10.10 -2.00 -18.80
N LEU A 280 9.55 -3.12 -18.32
CA LEU A 280 8.27 -3.70 -18.78
C LEU A 280 7.04 -3.00 -18.18
N GLY A 281 7.24 -1.95 -17.37
CA GLY A 281 6.19 -1.20 -16.70
C GLY A 281 5.66 -1.86 -15.42
N CYS A 282 6.39 -2.81 -14.83
CA CYS A 282 6.04 -3.38 -13.54
C CYS A 282 6.46 -2.45 -12.39
N GLU A 283 5.66 -2.41 -11.34
CA GLU A 283 5.98 -1.72 -10.09
C GLU A 283 6.61 -2.68 -9.07
N ILE A 284 7.55 -2.15 -8.27
CA ILE A 284 8.17 -2.90 -7.19
C ILE A 284 7.61 -2.43 -5.86
N LYS A 285 6.94 -3.33 -5.14
CA LYS A 285 6.44 -3.09 -3.79
C LYS A 285 7.35 -3.76 -2.79
N SER A 286 7.99 -2.97 -1.92
CA SER A 286 8.94 -3.47 -0.93
C SER A 286 8.30 -3.54 0.46
N SER A 287 8.48 -4.68 1.12
CA SER A 287 8.14 -4.92 2.51
C SER A 287 9.40 -5.25 3.33
N PRO A 288 9.33 -5.29 4.66
CA PRO A 288 10.52 -5.56 5.47
C PRO A 288 11.15 -6.95 5.30
N LYS A 289 10.39 -7.96 4.82
CA LYS A 289 10.85 -9.35 4.67
C LYS A 289 10.87 -9.84 3.21
N SER A 290 10.28 -9.07 2.30
CA SER A 290 10.14 -9.45 0.90
C SER A 290 9.94 -8.23 0.02
N PHE A 291 10.10 -8.40 -1.29
CA PHE A 291 9.56 -7.46 -2.26
C PHE A 291 8.71 -8.21 -3.29
N SER A 292 7.75 -7.52 -3.89
CA SER A 292 6.86 -8.06 -4.90
C SER A 292 6.98 -7.25 -6.19
N ILE A 293 6.90 -7.95 -7.31
CA ILE A 293 6.86 -7.38 -8.66
C ILE A 293 5.41 -7.42 -9.11
N CYS A 294 4.83 -6.26 -9.38
CA CYS A 294 3.42 -6.14 -9.72
C CYS A 294 3.23 -5.53 -11.10
N ALA A 295 2.31 -6.07 -11.89
CA ALA A 295 1.69 -5.34 -12.99
C ALA A 295 0.50 -4.55 -12.47
N ILE A 296 0.18 -3.40 -13.07
CA ILE A 296 -0.98 -2.59 -12.67
C ILE A 296 -2.03 -2.71 -13.77
N ASP A 297 -3.27 -3.03 -13.39
CA ASP A 297 -4.40 -3.07 -14.32
C ASP A 297 -4.92 -1.64 -14.65
N PRO A 298 -5.83 -1.47 -15.62
CA PRO A 298 -6.36 -0.14 -15.98
C PRO A 298 -7.08 0.60 -14.85
N LEU A 299 -7.52 -0.10 -13.81
CA LEU A 299 -8.18 0.47 -12.64
C LEU A 299 -7.18 0.85 -11.53
N GLY A 300 -5.88 0.62 -11.75
CA GLY A 300 -4.84 0.91 -10.78
C GLY A 300 -4.60 -0.20 -9.75
N ASN A 301 -5.23 -1.37 -9.91
CA ASN A 301 -5.01 -2.47 -8.96
C ASN A 301 -3.69 -3.18 -9.26
N PRO A 302 -2.90 -3.50 -8.22
CA PRO A 302 -1.67 -4.26 -8.37
C PRO A 302 -1.94 -5.76 -8.49
N TRP A 303 -1.33 -6.39 -9.49
CA TRP A 303 -1.35 -7.82 -9.75
C TRP A 303 0.05 -8.41 -9.50
N ASN A 304 0.19 -9.22 -8.44
CA ASN A 304 1.49 -9.69 -7.97
C ASN A 304 2.03 -10.87 -8.79
N LEU A 305 2.96 -10.57 -9.70
CA LEU A 305 3.59 -11.50 -10.63
C LEU A 305 4.67 -12.37 -9.96
N ALA A 306 5.31 -11.87 -8.92
CA ALA A 306 6.37 -12.58 -8.22
C ALA A 306 6.66 -11.92 -6.88
N ARG A 307 6.81 -12.72 -5.83
CA ARG A 307 7.29 -12.27 -4.52
C ARG A 307 8.62 -12.92 -4.19
N PHE A 308 9.58 -12.10 -3.83
CA PHE A 308 10.92 -12.51 -3.40
C PHE A 308 11.06 -12.26 -1.91
N HIS A 309 11.20 -13.32 -1.13
CA HIS A 309 11.53 -13.21 0.28
C HIS A 309 13.04 -13.04 0.43
N PHE A 310 13.46 -12.21 1.38
CA PHE A 310 14.87 -12.02 1.67
C PHE A 310 15.52 -13.28 2.22
N ASN A 311 14.78 -14.32 2.63
CA ASN A 311 15.37 -15.62 2.99
C ASN A 311 15.73 -16.52 1.78
N GLY A 312 15.56 -16.03 0.55
CA GLY A 312 15.89 -16.77 -0.68
C GLY A 312 14.70 -17.46 -1.35
N LYS A 313 13.53 -17.49 -0.71
CA LYS A 313 12.31 -18.07 -1.28
C LYS A 313 11.65 -17.14 -2.31
N VAL A 314 11.08 -17.72 -3.36
CA VAL A 314 10.25 -17.02 -4.36
C VAL A 314 8.86 -17.63 -4.41
N LEU A 315 7.83 -16.79 -4.47
CA LEU A 315 6.43 -17.17 -4.63
C LEU A 315 5.85 -16.56 -5.90
N VAL A 316 4.98 -17.31 -6.56
CA VAL A 316 4.35 -16.98 -7.85
C VAL A 316 2.86 -17.31 -7.84
N ASP A 317 2.27 -17.47 -6.65
CA ASP A 317 0.92 -18.00 -6.46
C ASP A 317 -0.17 -16.92 -6.32
N SER A 318 0.20 -15.70 -5.93
CA SER A 318 -0.73 -14.61 -5.64
C SER A 318 -1.65 -14.21 -6.81
N LEU A 319 -1.19 -14.36 -8.06
CA LEU A 319 -1.90 -13.89 -9.25
C LEU A 319 -3.25 -14.63 -9.47
N ALA A 320 -3.30 -15.94 -9.20
CA ALA A 320 -4.51 -16.75 -9.43
C ALA A 320 -5.66 -16.41 -8.45
N ALA A 321 -5.36 -15.76 -7.33
CA ALA A 321 -6.39 -15.29 -6.39
C ALA A 321 -7.24 -14.15 -6.99
N GLN A 322 -6.68 -13.40 -7.95
CA GLN A 322 -7.32 -12.22 -8.56
C GLN A 322 -8.21 -12.60 -9.76
N ASP A 323 -8.00 -13.77 -10.36
CA ASP A 323 -8.75 -14.29 -11.52
C ASP A 323 -10.26 -14.26 -11.31
N ARG A 324 -10.75 -14.70 -10.14
CA ARG A 324 -12.19 -14.77 -9.84
C ARG A 324 -12.84 -13.39 -9.79
N ALA A 325 -12.16 -12.41 -9.21
CA ALA A 325 -12.67 -11.05 -9.08
C ALA A 325 -12.66 -10.33 -10.44
N ALA A 326 -11.66 -10.63 -11.28
CA ALA A 326 -11.50 -10.05 -12.61
C ALA A 326 -12.28 -10.79 -13.72
N GLY A 327 -12.78 -11.99 -13.45
CA GLY A 327 -13.43 -12.85 -14.46
C GLY A 327 -12.46 -13.37 -15.53
N THR A 328 -11.20 -13.59 -15.18
CA THR A 328 -10.13 -14.02 -16.10
C THR A 328 -9.48 -15.34 -15.65
N ASP A 329 -8.57 -15.89 -16.44
CA ASP A 329 -7.73 -17.04 -16.11
C ASP A 329 -6.23 -16.74 -16.25
N ILE A 330 -5.87 -15.44 -16.23
CA ILE A 330 -4.51 -14.96 -16.44
C ILE A 330 -3.58 -15.49 -15.35
N GLY A 331 -4.00 -15.39 -14.08
CA GLY A 331 -3.24 -15.83 -12.92
C GLY A 331 -2.96 -17.32 -12.93
N LYS A 332 -3.98 -18.12 -13.19
CA LYS A 332 -3.85 -19.57 -13.34
C LYS A 332 -2.93 -19.93 -14.50
N SER A 333 -3.14 -19.35 -15.68
CA SER A 333 -2.32 -19.62 -16.87
C SER A 333 -0.84 -19.28 -16.63
N TYR A 334 -0.59 -18.15 -15.98
CA TYR A 334 0.75 -17.71 -15.60
C TYR A 334 1.44 -18.70 -14.64
N GLN A 335 0.76 -19.19 -13.60
CA GLN A 335 1.34 -20.19 -12.69
C GLN A 335 1.78 -21.48 -13.40
N TYR A 336 0.95 -22.01 -14.30
CA TYR A 336 1.28 -23.21 -15.06
C TYR A 336 2.43 -22.96 -16.03
N ALA A 337 2.46 -21.78 -16.66
CA ALA A 337 3.56 -21.39 -17.54
C ALA A 337 4.88 -21.28 -16.78
N VAL A 338 4.90 -20.65 -15.59
CA VAL A 338 6.10 -20.59 -14.74
C VAL A 338 6.56 -22.01 -14.34
N ALA A 339 5.64 -22.88 -13.91
CA ALA A 339 5.97 -24.26 -13.56
C ALA A 339 6.63 -25.02 -14.72
N ALA A 340 6.18 -24.78 -15.96
CA ALA A 340 6.74 -25.41 -17.16
C ALA A 340 8.12 -24.88 -17.56
N LEU A 341 8.50 -23.67 -17.12
CA LEU A 341 9.85 -23.12 -17.34
C LEU A 341 10.89 -23.79 -16.43
N ILE A 342 10.47 -24.27 -15.26
CA ILE A 342 11.34 -24.83 -14.24
C ILE A 342 11.53 -26.34 -14.49
N PRO A 343 12.76 -26.85 -14.62
CA PRO A 343 12.99 -28.28 -14.79
C PRO A 343 12.40 -29.10 -13.63
N GLY A 344 11.39 -29.93 -13.93
CA GLY A 344 10.66 -30.72 -12.94
C GLY A 344 9.68 -29.92 -12.07
N GLY A 345 9.48 -28.63 -12.35
CA GLY A 345 8.50 -27.79 -11.68
C GLY A 345 7.07 -28.29 -11.88
N ARG A 346 6.23 -28.11 -10.87
CA ARG A 346 4.81 -28.47 -10.95
C ARG A 346 3.95 -27.55 -10.09
N VAL A 347 2.69 -27.44 -10.45
CA VAL A 347 1.69 -26.77 -9.64
C VAL A 347 1.13 -27.77 -8.62
N LYS A 348 1.20 -27.43 -7.35
CA LYS A 348 0.67 -28.22 -6.24
C LYS A 348 -0.56 -27.52 -5.66
N THR A 349 -1.69 -28.22 -5.65
CA THR A 349 -2.94 -27.74 -5.03
C THR A 349 -3.01 -28.18 -3.56
N THR A 350 -3.44 -27.28 -2.68
CA THR A 350 -3.54 -27.57 -1.25
C THR A 350 -4.88 -28.24 -0.92
N PRO A 351 -4.92 -29.41 -0.25
CA PRO A 351 -6.18 -30.13 0.02
C PRO A 351 -7.17 -29.36 0.90
N LYS A 352 -6.68 -28.47 1.78
CA LYS A 352 -7.50 -27.67 2.71
C LYS A 352 -8.11 -26.42 2.06
N THR A 353 -7.57 -25.98 0.93
CA THR A 353 -8.01 -24.81 0.16
C THR A 353 -7.95 -25.18 -1.32
N PRO A 354 -9.00 -25.81 -1.88
CA PRO A 354 -8.99 -26.38 -3.23
C PRO A 354 -8.68 -25.38 -4.35
N ASN A 355 -8.86 -24.08 -4.07
CA ASN A 355 -8.60 -22.99 -5.00
C ASN A 355 -7.20 -22.37 -4.83
N TRP A 356 -6.39 -22.86 -3.90
CA TRP A 356 -5.02 -22.39 -3.69
C TRP A 356 -4.03 -23.35 -4.33
N ALA A 357 -3.21 -22.82 -5.22
CA ALA A 357 -2.20 -23.57 -5.97
C ALA A 357 -0.87 -22.84 -5.93
N THR A 358 0.20 -23.56 -5.58
CA THR A 358 1.56 -23.02 -5.49
C THR A 358 2.48 -23.75 -6.45
N VAL A 359 3.38 -23.01 -7.10
CA VAL A 359 4.42 -23.60 -7.94
C VAL A 359 5.54 -24.11 -7.04
N VAL A 360 5.89 -25.39 -7.20
CA VAL A 360 6.96 -26.04 -6.44
C VAL A 360 8.05 -26.56 -7.37
N ASN A 361 9.27 -26.67 -6.85
CA ASN A 361 10.40 -27.22 -7.59
C ASN A 361 10.27 -28.75 -7.79
N ALA A 362 11.25 -29.35 -8.47
CA ALA A 362 11.28 -30.79 -8.76
C ALA A 362 11.15 -31.68 -7.51
N ASN A 363 11.64 -31.21 -6.36
CA ASN A 363 11.60 -31.94 -5.09
C ASN A 363 10.28 -31.71 -4.33
N GLY A 364 9.37 -30.90 -4.86
CA GLY A 364 8.12 -30.51 -4.21
C GLY A 364 8.30 -29.48 -3.09
N GLY A 365 9.46 -28.83 -3.02
CA GLY A 365 9.75 -27.72 -2.13
C GLY A 365 9.50 -26.35 -2.77
N ASP A 366 9.65 -25.30 -1.97
CA ASP A 366 9.50 -23.91 -2.41
C ASP A 366 10.52 -23.51 -3.47
N LEU A 367 10.14 -22.63 -4.39
CA LEU A 367 11.06 -22.06 -5.36
C LEU A 367 12.10 -21.18 -4.67
N GLN A 368 13.34 -21.29 -5.12
CA GLN A 368 14.43 -20.45 -4.64
C GLN A 368 14.80 -19.39 -5.69
N ILE A 369 15.44 -18.31 -5.24
CA ILE A 369 15.99 -17.28 -6.15
C ILE A 369 16.87 -17.92 -7.22
N ALA A 370 17.70 -18.90 -6.85
CA ALA A 370 18.56 -19.63 -7.78
C ALA A 370 17.77 -20.31 -8.92
N ASP A 371 16.66 -20.98 -8.58
CA ASP A 371 15.79 -21.67 -9.56
C ASP A 371 15.23 -20.67 -10.58
N MET A 372 14.80 -19.51 -10.08
CA MET A 372 14.18 -18.48 -10.91
C MET A 372 15.19 -17.70 -11.75
N MET A 373 16.37 -17.41 -11.18
CA MET A 373 17.44 -16.72 -11.92
C MET A 373 18.06 -17.60 -13.01
N ALA A 374 17.98 -18.93 -12.89
CA ALA A 374 18.38 -19.85 -13.95
C ALA A 374 17.49 -19.77 -15.20
N ILE A 375 16.23 -19.34 -15.04
CA ILE A 375 15.26 -19.20 -16.14
C ILE A 375 14.91 -17.74 -16.47
N LYS A 376 15.72 -16.79 -15.98
CA LYS A 376 15.39 -15.35 -15.96
C LYS A 376 14.88 -14.80 -17.30
N GLU A 377 15.50 -15.17 -18.43
CA GLU A 377 15.17 -14.60 -19.75
C GLU A 377 13.78 -15.07 -20.19
N ARG A 378 13.53 -16.38 -20.12
CA ARG A 378 12.22 -16.97 -20.45
C ARG A 378 11.13 -16.51 -19.48
N TRP A 379 11.50 -16.24 -18.23
CA TRP A 379 10.55 -15.72 -17.24
C TRP A 379 10.22 -14.25 -17.47
N LEU A 380 11.18 -13.42 -17.90
CA LEU A 380 10.93 -12.03 -18.31
C LEU A 380 9.97 -11.97 -19.51
N ASP A 381 10.14 -12.83 -20.51
CA ASP A 381 9.21 -12.91 -21.66
C ASP A 381 7.78 -13.22 -21.20
N LEU A 382 7.64 -14.15 -20.26
CA LEU A 382 6.36 -14.51 -19.68
C LEU A 382 5.76 -13.37 -18.85
N ILE A 383 6.58 -12.66 -18.06
CA ILE A 383 6.17 -11.47 -17.31
C ILE A 383 5.68 -10.38 -18.26
N ALA A 384 6.37 -10.14 -19.37
CA ALA A 384 5.99 -9.14 -20.36
C ALA A 384 4.61 -9.42 -20.95
N ALA A 385 4.40 -10.66 -21.44
CA ALA A 385 3.12 -11.09 -21.99
C ALA A 385 1.98 -11.03 -20.97
N THR A 386 2.25 -11.43 -19.73
CA THR A 386 1.25 -11.43 -18.64
C THR A 386 0.90 -10.00 -18.21
N ALA A 387 1.89 -9.12 -18.09
CA ALA A 387 1.65 -7.72 -17.76
C ALA A 387 0.85 -7.00 -18.85
N GLU A 388 1.05 -7.34 -20.12
CA GLU A 388 0.23 -6.85 -21.23
C GLU A 388 -1.22 -7.35 -21.13
N ALA A 389 -1.43 -8.65 -20.84
CA ALA A 389 -2.76 -9.19 -20.60
C ALA A 389 -3.47 -8.49 -19.43
N ILE A 390 -2.77 -8.26 -18.30
CA ILE A 390 -3.30 -7.55 -17.13
C ILE A 390 -3.73 -6.11 -17.49
N ARG A 391 -2.92 -5.42 -18.30
CA ARG A 391 -3.25 -4.07 -18.80
C ARG A 391 -4.43 -4.04 -19.76
N SER A 392 -4.90 -5.19 -20.24
CA SER A 392 -6.11 -5.31 -21.07
C SER A 392 -7.36 -5.75 -20.30
N VAL A 393 -7.24 -6.09 -19.01
CA VAL A 393 -8.36 -6.55 -18.19
C VAL A 393 -9.43 -5.46 -18.07
N GLY A 394 -10.69 -5.82 -18.35
CA GLY A 394 -11.83 -4.90 -18.26
C GLY A 394 -12.00 -3.98 -19.48
N LEU A 395 -11.07 -3.97 -20.43
CA LEU A 395 -11.26 -3.37 -21.76
C LEU A 395 -12.00 -4.40 -22.63
N GLY A 396 -13.32 -4.51 -22.48
CA GLY A 396 -14.12 -5.40 -23.33
C GLY A 396 -13.93 -5.10 -24.82
N ASP A 397 -14.03 -6.13 -25.66
CA ASP A 397 -13.99 -6.05 -27.12
C ASP A 397 -14.93 -4.95 -27.65
N GLY A 398 -14.38 -3.76 -27.89
CA GLY A 398 -15.01 -2.69 -28.65
C GLY A 398 -14.95 -2.92 -30.16
N SER A 399 -14.85 -4.17 -30.60
CA SER A 399 -14.74 -4.55 -32.01
C SER A 399 -15.41 -5.90 -32.22
N LEU A 400 -16.73 -5.87 -32.48
CA LEU A 400 -17.47 -6.65 -33.49
C LEU A 400 -18.95 -6.79 -33.08
N ALA A 401 -19.74 -5.74 -33.31
CA ALA A 401 -21.14 -5.89 -33.69
C ALA A 401 -21.62 -4.62 -34.40
N GLN A 402 -21.80 -4.79 -35.73
CA GLN A 402 -22.41 -3.92 -36.75
C GLN A 402 -21.53 -2.85 -37.39
#